data_AF-A0A1G4Q055-F1
#
_entry.id   AF-A0A1G4Q055-F1
#
_cell.length_a   1.000
_cell.length_b   1.000
_cell.length_c   1.000
_cell.angle_alpha   90.00
_cell.angle_beta   90.00
_cell.angle_gamma   90.00
#
_symmetry.space_group_name_H-M   'P 1'
#
loop_
_entity.id
_entity.type
_entity.pdbx_description
1 polymer ?
#
loop_
_entity_poly.entity_id
_entity_poly.type
_entity_poly.pdbx_seq_one_letter_code
_entity_poly.pdbx_strand_id
1 'polypeptide(L)'
;MFRTEFKAEVKSSSFIIGDKEFKIYLTKSSEFQSHKIHFCAHNRSVIIEGLYSKLVDLGKKPINDGESTFFYQVHVTGDILDENVDTERIGFNFPDGDDEDTESIDINLAKVRRSSIQSIEELLSEYLGVVRNKKVESYRPIINDELPQYRSVLHYRSEEVKKLPPDLTKEELDIELYKIEADWRLEVKQEKINLLSEKKDITTHQDYQRKYEKFLSEFNDIGKSDLARYIVHRKTIIELLEQLIETNGQGKFENEELIHSVFFPIRTTSDEVPYEKQNLWLIDERLSYHTFLSSDKTFNSVQQVTSTDSDRSDLLIYNEAFAFSESKSAPHNSFTIVEFKKPERDDYKDYDDSKNPIEQSEKYIELLLDGKVTGRNGKVVEVDKRTPFYVYIICDIRPSLLKILERREFDKTPDGRGWFKVKSKFYSAYFEVMPFDKVLHDAQKRNKILFEKLKI
;
A
#
# COMPACT_ATOMS: atom_id res chain seq x y z
N MET A 1 -57.45 -8.79 -10.86
CA MET A 1 -56.41 -9.23 -9.91
C MET A 1 -55.34 -8.17 -9.63
N PHE A 2 -55.10 -7.19 -10.51
CA PHE A 2 -54.08 -6.14 -10.31
C PHE A 2 -54.41 -5.08 -9.24
N ARG A 3 -55.65 -5.03 -8.75
CA ARG A 3 -56.13 -4.01 -7.81
C ARG A 3 -56.12 -4.43 -6.34
N THR A 4 -55.71 -5.66 -6.03
CA THR A 4 -55.88 -6.22 -4.68
C THR A 4 -54.59 -6.40 -3.88
N GLU A 5 -53.41 -6.23 -4.50
CA GLU A 5 -52.11 -6.44 -3.81
C GLU A 5 -51.40 -5.15 -3.39
N PHE A 6 -51.81 -3.97 -3.88
CA PHE A 6 -51.11 -2.71 -3.62
C PHE A 6 -51.75 -1.94 -2.47
N LYS A 7 -51.46 -2.37 -1.23
CA LYS A 7 -51.79 -1.63 0.00
C LYS A 7 -50.63 -0.75 0.52
N ALA A 8 -49.49 -0.73 -0.18
CA ALA A 8 -48.31 0.01 0.22
C ALA A 8 -48.18 1.33 -0.55
N GLU A 9 -47.61 2.34 0.12
CA GLU A 9 -47.25 3.64 -0.43
C GLU A 9 -46.49 3.50 -1.77
N VAL A 10 -47.17 3.77 -2.89
CA VAL A 10 -46.60 3.61 -4.24
C VAL A 10 -45.93 4.93 -4.63
N LYS A 11 -44.60 4.91 -4.75
CA LYS A 11 -43.89 5.98 -5.47
C LYS A 11 -43.84 5.60 -6.95
N SER A 12 -43.97 6.59 -7.83
CA SER A 12 -43.90 6.36 -9.28
C SER A 12 -43.06 7.42 -9.97
N SER A 13 -42.39 7.03 -11.04
CA SER A 13 -41.76 7.95 -12.00
C SER A 13 -42.00 7.47 -13.43
N SER A 14 -41.66 8.31 -14.40
CA SER A 14 -41.56 7.90 -15.80
C SER A 14 -40.26 8.39 -16.40
N PHE A 15 -39.80 7.68 -17.43
CA PHE A 15 -38.63 8.05 -18.21
C PHE A 15 -38.90 7.77 -19.69
N ILE A 16 -38.15 8.43 -20.57
CA ILE A 16 -38.31 8.32 -22.02
C ILE A 16 -37.02 7.80 -22.64
N ILE A 17 -37.14 6.85 -23.57
CA ILE A 17 -36.03 6.41 -24.43
C ILE A 17 -36.49 6.63 -25.87
N GLY A 18 -35.82 7.51 -26.61
CA GLY A 18 -36.27 7.94 -27.93
C GLY A 18 -37.62 8.66 -27.85
N ASP A 19 -38.66 8.09 -28.46
CA ASP A 19 -40.05 8.56 -28.44
C ASP A 19 -40.98 7.71 -27.55
N LYS A 20 -40.43 6.76 -26.78
CA LYS A 20 -41.20 5.78 -26.01
C LYS A 20 -41.14 6.07 -24.52
N GLU A 21 -42.32 6.13 -23.88
CA GLU A 21 -42.46 6.33 -22.44
C GLU A 21 -42.47 5.01 -21.69
N PHE A 22 -41.76 4.98 -20.57
CA PHE A 22 -41.77 3.90 -19.59
C PHE A 22 -42.21 4.45 -18.24
N LYS A 23 -42.96 3.64 -17.48
CA LYS A 23 -43.44 3.97 -16.13
C LYS A 23 -42.83 3.01 -15.13
N ILE A 24 -42.43 3.57 -14.00
CA ILE A 24 -41.88 2.86 -12.85
C ILE A 24 -42.84 2.98 -11.69
N TYR A 25 -43.15 1.84 -11.07
CA TYR A 25 -43.89 1.76 -9.81
C TYR A 25 -43.03 1.09 -8.75
N LEU A 26 -42.63 1.84 -7.74
CA LEU A 26 -41.86 1.38 -6.60
C LEU A 26 -42.82 1.09 -5.44
N THR A 27 -42.73 -0.13 -4.90
CA THR A 27 -43.60 -0.58 -3.81
C THR A 27 -42.81 -1.24 -2.71
N LYS A 28 -43.29 -1.12 -1.47
CA LYS A 28 -42.72 -1.77 -0.29
C LYS A 28 -43.45 -3.07 -0.03
N SER A 29 -42.75 -4.20 0.12
CA SER A 29 -43.37 -5.47 0.49
C SER A 29 -42.54 -6.26 1.51
N SER A 30 -43.22 -6.76 2.55
CA SER A 30 -42.64 -7.65 3.56
C SER A 30 -42.71 -9.13 3.19
N GLU A 31 -43.38 -9.48 2.09
CA GLU A 31 -43.57 -10.88 1.66
C GLU A 31 -42.38 -11.42 0.87
N PHE A 32 -41.56 -10.52 0.32
CA PHE A 32 -40.37 -10.87 -0.45
C PHE A 32 -39.15 -11.00 0.47
N GLN A 33 -38.11 -11.68 -0.04
CA GLN A 33 -36.84 -11.90 0.67
C GLN A 33 -35.68 -11.08 0.07
N SER A 34 -35.94 -10.24 -0.94
CA SER A 34 -34.93 -9.42 -1.61
C SER A 34 -35.54 -8.24 -2.38
N HIS A 35 -34.74 -7.22 -2.64
CA HIS A 35 -35.09 -6.13 -3.57
C HIS A 35 -35.10 -6.63 -5.01
N LYS A 36 -36.17 -6.35 -5.77
CA LYS A 36 -36.30 -6.83 -7.15
C LYS A 36 -36.84 -5.76 -8.10
N ILE A 37 -36.47 -5.91 -9.36
CA ILE A 37 -37.05 -5.19 -10.50
C ILE A 37 -37.77 -6.19 -11.41
N HIS A 38 -38.98 -5.82 -11.80
CA HIS A 38 -39.90 -6.59 -12.60
C HIS A 38 -40.15 -5.85 -13.90
N PHE A 39 -39.61 -6.36 -15.01
CA PHE A 39 -39.97 -5.88 -16.33
C PHE A 39 -41.28 -6.53 -16.74
N CYS A 40 -42.30 -5.70 -16.94
CA CYS A 40 -43.67 -6.15 -17.08
C CYS A 40 -44.18 -5.92 -18.50
N ALA A 41 -44.94 -6.89 -19.00
CA ALA A 41 -45.71 -6.80 -20.23
C ALA A 41 -47.17 -7.16 -19.97
N HIS A 42 -48.10 -6.41 -20.55
CA HIS A 42 -49.55 -6.60 -20.40
C HIS A 42 -49.96 -6.71 -18.92
N ASN A 43 -49.38 -5.85 -18.07
CA ASN A 43 -49.55 -5.86 -16.61
C ASN A 43 -49.19 -7.21 -15.95
N ARG A 44 -48.19 -7.93 -16.45
CA ARG A 44 -47.62 -9.10 -15.76
C ARG A 44 -46.10 -9.05 -15.80
N SER A 45 -45.46 -9.48 -14.72
CA SER A 45 -44.00 -9.64 -14.66
C SER A 45 -43.56 -10.69 -15.68
N VAL A 46 -42.56 -10.37 -16.49
CA VAL A 46 -41.93 -11.26 -17.47
C VAL A 46 -40.53 -11.63 -17.00
N ILE A 47 -39.67 -10.61 -16.85
CA ILE A 47 -38.31 -10.78 -16.33
C ILE A 47 -38.22 -10.21 -14.91
N ILE A 48 -37.59 -10.96 -14.01
CA ILE A 48 -37.38 -10.59 -12.62
C ILE A 48 -35.89 -10.63 -12.32
N GLU A 49 -35.35 -9.50 -11.90
CA GLU A 49 -33.93 -9.36 -11.57
C GLU A 49 -33.76 -8.83 -10.14
N GLY A 50 -32.66 -9.22 -9.49
CA GLY A 50 -32.31 -8.68 -8.18
C GLY A 50 -31.75 -7.26 -8.31
N LEU A 51 -32.25 -6.31 -7.53
CA LEU A 51 -31.77 -4.92 -7.59
C LEU A 51 -30.37 -4.75 -7.00
N TYR A 52 -29.97 -5.59 -6.04
CA TYR A 52 -28.67 -5.45 -5.34
C TYR A 52 -27.45 -5.50 -6.28
N SER A 53 -27.51 -6.29 -7.36
CA SER A 53 -26.39 -6.39 -8.32
C SER A 53 -26.21 -5.12 -9.16
N LYS A 54 -27.23 -4.25 -9.21
CA LYS A 54 -27.22 -2.98 -9.96
C LYS A 54 -27.20 -1.77 -9.03
N LEU A 55 -27.74 -1.89 -7.82
CA LEU A 55 -27.80 -0.88 -6.76
C LEU A 55 -27.33 -1.49 -5.43
N VAL A 56 -26.01 -1.57 -5.26
CA VAL A 56 -25.35 -2.19 -4.10
C VAL A 56 -25.76 -1.55 -2.76
N ASP A 57 -26.11 -0.26 -2.79
CA ASP A 57 -26.54 0.54 -1.64
C ASP A 57 -27.88 0.09 -1.03
N LEU A 58 -28.69 -0.67 -1.77
CA LEU A 58 -29.89 -1.28 -1.20
C LEU A 58 -29.55 -2.42 -0.23
N GLY A 59 -28.37 -3.02 -0.37
CA GLY A 59 -27.97 -4.18 0.41
C GLY A 59 -28.80 -5.43 0.12
N LYS A 60 -28.52 -6.50 0.86
CA LYS A 60 -29.27 -7.77 0.81
C LYS A 60 -30.29 -7.92 1.95
N LYS A 61 -30.25 -7.01 2.93
CA LYS A 61 -31.11 -7.02 4.12
C LYS A 61 -32.36 -6.19 3.85
N PRO A 62 -33.49 -6.50 4.51
CA PRO A 62 -34.68 -5.66 4.39
C PRO A 62 -34.43 -4.28 4.99
N ILE A 63 -35.17 -3.30 4.48
CA ILE A 63 -35.15 -1.93 4.95
C ILE A 63 -36.14 -1.80 6.10
N ASN A 64 -35.73 -1.12 7.17
CA ASN A 64 -36.57 -0.79 8.30
C ASN A 64 -36.76 0.73 8.36
N ASP A 65 -38.00 1.21 8.24
CA ASP A 65 -38.36 2.63 8.31
C ASP A 65 -38.90 3.06 9.68
N GLY A 66 -38.77 2.20 10.70
CA GLY A 66 -39.26 2.42 12.06
C GLY A 66 -40.66 1.85 12.30
N GLU A 67 -41.49 1.77 11.26
CA GLU A 67 -42.85 1.21 11.33
C GLU A 67 -42.93 -0.20 10.75
N SER A 68 -42.13 -0.49 9.72
CA SER A 68 -42.19 -1.77 9.02
C SER A 68 -40.82 -2.20 8.51
N THR A 69 -40.70 -3.52 8.26
CA THR A 69 -39.53 -4.12 7.59
C THR A 69 -39.95 -4.62 6.22
N PHE A 70 -39.29 -4.16 5.16
CA PHE A 70 -39.73 -4.43 3.79
C PHE A 70 -38.58 -4.52 2.79
N PHE A 71 -38.88 -5.07 1.63
CA PHE A 71 -38.06 -4.99 0.43
C PHE A 71 -38.79 -4.22 -0.67
N TYR A 72 -38.06 -3.34 -1.36
CA TYR A 72 -38.55 -2.69 -2.58
C TYR A 72 -38.80 -3.68 -3.72
N GLN A 73 -40.02 -3.62 -4.28
CA GLN A 73 -40.39 -4.27 -5.54
C GLN A 73 -40.69 -3.17 -6.56
N VAL A 74 -39.87 -3.11 -7.60
CA VAL A 74 -39.99 -2.14 -8.70
C VAL A 74 -40.64 -2.81 -9.89
N HIS A 75 -41.67 -2.19 -10.46
CA HIS A 75 -42.33 -2.65 -11.67
C HIS A 75 -42.12 -1.63 -12.79
N VAL A 76 -41.56 -2.09 -13.90
CA VAL A 76 -41.33 -1.28 -15.11
C VAL A 76 -42.32 -1.71 -16.19
N THR A 77 -43.09 -0.77 -16.73
CA THR A 77 -44.08 -1.00 -17.79
C THR A 77 -43.89 -0.01 -18.93
N GLY A 78 -44.16 -0.41 -20.16
CA GLY A 78 -44.19 0.48 -21.32
C GLY A 78 -44.64 -0.26 -22.57
N ASP A 79 -45.20 0.44 -23.55
CA ASP A 79 -45.81 -0.17 -24.74
C ASP A 79 -44.81 -1.05 -25.52
N ILE A 80 -43.54 -0.65 -25.56
CA ILE A 80 -42.47 -1.43 -26.16
C ILE A 80 -42.28 -2.80 -25.49
N LEU A 81 -42.45 -2.91 -24.17
CA LEU A 81 -42.36 -4.19 -23.47
C LEU A 81 -43.56 -5.07 -23.83
N ASP A 82 -44.74 -4.47 -24.01
CA ASP A 82 -45.95 -5.19 -24.43
C ASP A 82 -45.81 -5.73 -25.86
N GLU A 83 -45.21 -4.95 -26.77
CA GLU A 83 -45.00 -5.34 -28.17
C GLU A 83 -43.94 -6.41 -28.36
N ASN A 84 -42.93 -6.47 -27.48
CA ASN A 84 -41.76 -7.34 -27.64
C ASN A 84 -41.76 -8.56 -26.70
N VAL A 85 -42.81 -8.81 -25.92
CA VAL A 85 -42.88 -10.01 -25.06
C VAL A 85 -43.07 -11.28 -25.90
N ASP A 86 -42.39 -12.36 -25.54
CA ASP A 86 -42.62 -13.66 -26.20
C ASP A 86 -43.97 -14.30 -25.79
N THR A 87 -44.41 -15.30 -26.56
CA THR A 87 -45.70 -16.00 -26.34
C THR A 87 -45.75 -16.74 -24.99
N GLU A 88 -44.60 -17.22 -24.51
CA GLU A 88 -44.48 -17.99 -23.26
C GLU A 88 -44.33 -17.07 -22.03
N ARG A 89 -44.12 -15.77 -22.24
CA ARG A 89 -43.79 -14.72 -21.27
C ARG A 89 -42.57 -15.03 -20.42
N ILE A 90 -41.54 -15.61 -21.04
CA ILE A 90 -40.28 -15.95 -20.37
C ILE A 90 -39.17 -14.93 -20.67
N GLY A 91 -39.35 -14.08 -21.69
CA GLY A 91 -38.42 -13.02 -22.07
C GLY A 91 -39.01 -12.00 -23.04
N PHE A 92 -38.13 -11.12 -23.52
CA PHE A 92 -38.44 -10.11 -24.53
C PHE A 92 -37.59 -10.35 -25.79
N ASN A 93 -38.22 -10.24 -26.96
CA ASN A 93 -37.61 -10.41 -28.26
C ASN A 93 -37.27 -9.04 -28.87
N PHE A 94 -36.17 -8.43 -28.42
CA PHE A 94 -35.65 -7.20 -29.03
C PHE A 94 -34.81 -7.49 -30.27
N PRO A 95 -34.85 -6.65 -31.33
CA PRO A 95 -34.13 -6.88 -32.59
C PRO A 95 -32.61 -7.03 -32.43
N ASP A 96 -32.00 -6.27 -31.53
CA ASP A 96 -30.55 -6.25 -31.27
C ASP A 96 -30.11 -7.14 -30.10
N GLY A 97 -31.02 -7.96 -29.55
CA GLY A 97 -30.74 -8.77 -28.35
C GLY A 97 -30.46 -7.92 -27.10
N ASP A 98 -29.66 -8.49 -26.20
CA ASP A 98 -29.40 -7.98 -24.84
C ASP A 98 -28.03 -7.28 -24.68
N ASP A 99 -27.34 -6.96 -25.78
CA ASP A 99 -25.99 -6.40 -25.73
C ASP A 99 -25.96 -4.95 -25.19
N GLU A 100 -25.10 -4.70 -24.21
CA GLU A 100 -24.90 -3.38 -23.57
C GLU A 100 -24.02 -2.43 -24.42
N ASP A 101 -23.23 -2.98 -25.35
CA ASP A 101 -22.21 -2.31 -26.16
C ASP A 101 -22.66 -1.94 -27.60
N THR A 102 -23.89 -2.26 -27.98
CA THR A 102 -24.40 -1.87 -29.30
C THR A 102 -24.65 -0.36 -29.34
N GLU A 103 -23.90 0.38 -30.16
CA GLU A 103 -24.21 1.77 -30.55
C GLU A 103 -25.53 1.90 -31.35
N SER A 104 -26.40 0.88 -31.32
CA SER A 104 -27.65 0.88 -32.06
C SER A 104 -28.53 2.02 -31.60
N ILE A 105 -29.33 2.57 -32.51
CA ILE A 105 -30.28 3.63 -32.19
C ILE A 105 -31.53 3.01 -31.52
N ASP A 106 -31.79 1.73 -31.80
CA ASP A 106 -33.02 1.05 -31.44
C ASP A 106 -33.09 0.73 -29.93
N ILE A 107 -34.31 0.74 -29.40
CA ILE A 107 -34.57 0.46 -27.99
C ILE A 107 -34.36 -1.05 -27.76
N ASN A 108 -33.49 -1.40 -26.82
CA ASN A 108 -33.29 -2.77 -26.36
C ASN A 108 -33.47 -2.86 -24.83
N LEU A 109 -33.56 -4.08 -24.30
CA LEU A 109 -33.79 -4.30 -22.88
C LEU A 109 -32.61 -3.79 -22.01
N ALA A 110 -31.37 -3.81 -22.51
CA ALA A 110 -30.21 -3.22 -21.83
C ALA A 110 -30.36 -1.71 -21.58
N LYS A 111 -30.82 -0.94 -22.58
CA LYS A 111 -31.14 0.49 -22.42
C LYS A 111 -32.30 0.70 -21.46
N VAL A 112 -33.36 -0.10 -21.56
CA VAL A 112 -34.51 -0.04 -20.64
C VAL A 112 -34.05 -0.31 -19.21
N ARG A 113 -33.20 -1.32 -18.98
CA ARG A 113 -32.59 -1.63 -17.69
C ARG A 113 -31.82 -0.41 -17.15
N ARG A 114 -30.89 0.14 -17.94
CA ARG A 114 -30.05 1.29 -17.52
C ARG A 114 -30.88 2.49 -17.10
N SER A 115 -31.83 2.92 -17.94
CA SER A 115 -32.71 4.05 -17.64
C SER A 115 -33.65 3.77 -16.47
N SER A 116 -34.08 2.52 -16.29
CA SER A 116 -34.86 2.11 -15.13
C SER A 116 -34.06 2.25 -13.84
N ILE A 117 -32.81 1.78 -13.82
CA ILE A 117 -31.94 1.90 -12.65
C ILE A 117 -31.69 3.38 -12.30
N GLN A 118 -31.39 4.23 -13.28
CA GLN A 118 -31.22 5.67 -13.06
C GLN A 118 -32.49 6.30 -12.43
N SER A 119 -33.66 5.98 -12.97
CA SER A 119 -34.94 6.49 -12.44
C SER A 119 -35.23 5.97 -11.03
N ILE A 120 -34.82 4.73 -10.71
CA ILE A 120 -34.94 4.16 -9.36
C ILE A 120 -33.99 4.88 -8.40
N GLU A 121 -32.76 5.20 -8.81
CA GLU A 121 -31.83 5.99 -8.01
C GLU A 121 -32.39 7.37 -7.66
N GLU A 122 -33.00 8.04 -8.63
CA GLU A 122 -33.64 9.34 -8.42
C GLU A 122 -34.81 9.23 -7.43
N LEU A 123 -35.69 8.24 -7.60
CA LEU A 123 -36.81 7.95 -6.68
C LEU A 123 -36.37 7.64 -5.25
N LEU A 124 -35.21 7.01 -5.10
CA LEU A 124 -34.64 6.58 -3.83
C LEU A 124 -33.51 7.49 -3.33
N SER A 125 -33.27 8.62 -3.97
CA SER A 125 -32.10 9.48 -3.76
C SER A 125 -31.89 9.88 -2.30
N GLU A 126 -32.96 10.20 -1.57
CA GLU A 126 -32.91 10.53 -0.15
C GLU A 126 -32.43 9.34 0.69
N TYR A 127 -33.05 8.16 0.50
CA TYR A 127 -32.67 6.94 1.23
C TYR A 127 -31.24 6.51 0.88
N LEU A 128 -30.93 6.43 -0.42
CA LEU A 128 -29.61 6.05 -0.91
C LEU A 128 -28.54 7.04 -0.44
N GLY A 129 -28.84 8.34 -0.41
CA GLY A 129 -27.95 9.37 0.11
C GLY A 129 -27.60 9.15 1.58
N VAL A 130 -28.59 8.83 2.42
CA VAL A 130 -28.36 8.50 3.84
C VAL A 130 -27.51 7.24 3.97
N VAL A 131 -27.80 6.19 3.21
CA VAL A 131 -27.03 4.93 3.25
C VAL A 131 -25.58 5.15 2.80
N ARG A 132 -25.38 5.83 1.67
CA ARG A 132 -24.06 6.16 1.11
C ARG A 132 -23.24 6.99 2.10
N ASN A 133 -23.84 8.00 2.73
CA ASN A 133 -23.16 8.81 3.74
C ASN A 133 -22.76 7.99 4.97
N LYS A 134 -23.65 7.14 5.50
CA LYS A 134 -23.31 6.24 6.62
C LYS A 134 -22.17 5.28 6.27
N LYS A 135 -22.18 4.74 5.04
CA LYS A 135 -21.14 3.86 4.52
C LYS A 135 -19.79 4.57 4.43
N VAL A 136 -19.76 5.79 3.89
CA VAL A 136 -18.53 6.60 3.84
C VAL A 136 -18.01 6.89 5.25
N GLU A 137 -18.90 7.21 6.19
CA GLU A 137 -18.51 7.41 7.59
C GLU A 137 -18.01 6.14 8.28
N SER A 138 -18.44 4.93 7.86
CA SER A 138 -17.83 3.69 8.33
C SER A 138 -16.42 3.43 7.78
N TYR A 139 -16.08 3.97 6.59
CA TYR A 139 -14.73 3.86 6.01
C TYR A 139 -13.77 4.89 6.58
N ARG A 140 -14.28 6.04 7.03
CA ARG A 140 -13.46 7.15 7.52
C ARG A 140 -12.48 6.76 8.64
N PRO A 141 -12.83 5.96 9.67
CA PRO A 141 -11.86 5.50 10.68
C PRO A 141 -10.75 4.64 10.08
N ILE A 142 -11.09 3.66 9.24
CA ILE A 142 -10.11 2.76 8.59
C ILE A 142 -9.16 3.58 7.70
N ILE A 143 -9.70 4.50 6.89
CA ILE A 143 -8.92 5.39 6.03
C ILE A 143 -8.01 6.30 6.87
N ASN A 144 -8.49 6.81 8.01
CA ASN A 144 -7.69 7.71 8.81
C ASN A 144 -6.57 6.97 9.55
N ASP A 145 -6.89 5.87 10.22
CA ASP A 145 -6.00 5.25 11.20
C ASP A 145 -5.10 4.16 10.58
N GLU A 146 -5.55 3.53 9.50
CA GLU A 146 -4.90 2.35 8.92
C GLU A 146 -4.49 2.50 7.46
N LEU A 147 -5.27 3.25 6.67
CA LEU A 147 -4.98 3.51 5.25
C LEU A 147 -4.83 5.01 4.93
N PRO A 148 -3.99 5.76 5.68
CA PRO A 148 -3.91 7.21 5.58
C PRO A 148 -3.49 7.74 4.20
N GLN A 149 -2.86 6.91 3.38
CA GLN A 149 -2.54 7.21 1.98
C GLN A 149 -3.78 7.59 1.14
N TYR A 150 -4.98 7.13 1.53
CA TYR A 150 -6.23 7.41 0.81
C TYR A 150 -7.06 8.55 1.40
N ARG A 151 -6.57 9.30 2.38
CA ARG A 151 -7.30 10.47 2.91
C ARG A 151 -7.64 11.50 1.82
N SER A 152 -6.72 11.73 0.88
CA SER A 152 -6.93 12.62 -0.27
C SER A 152 -7.99 12.07 -1.22
N VAL A 153 -8.06 10.75 -1.41
CA VAL A 153 -9.11 10.09 -2.21
C VAL A 153 -10.48 10.37 -1.58
N LEU A 154 -10.61 10.21 -0.26
CA LEU A 154 -11.86 10.50 0.44
C LEU A 154 -12.27 11.99 0.28
N HIS A 155 -11.31 12.90 0.18
CA HIS A 155 -11.58 14.34 0.01
C HIS A 155 -11.99 14.70 -1.43
N TYR A 156 -11.18 14.33 -2.42
CA TYR A 156 -11.37 14.74 -3.83
C TYR A 156 -12.32 13.83 -4.61
N ARG A 157 -12.47 12.56 -4.18
CA ARG A 157 -13.22 11.51 -4.88
C ARG A 157 -14.34 10.93 -4.03
N SER A 158 -14.96 11.77 -3.21
CA SER A 158 -16.00 11.35 -2.28
C SER A 158 -17.21 10.71 -2.98
N GLU A 159 -17.56 11.15 -4.20
CA GLU A 159 -18.67 10.59 -4.97
C GLU A 159 -18.36 9.19 -5.52
N GLU A 160 -17.12 8.94 -5.90
CA GLU A 160 -16.63 7.62 -6.30
C GLU A 160 -16.57 6.68 -5.09
N VAL A 161 -16.09 7.16 -3.94
CA VAL A 161 -16.11 6.39 -2.68
C VAL A 161 -17.54 6.04 -2.25
N LYS A 162 -18.51 6.95 -2.47
CA LYS A 162 -19.94 6.67 -2.22
C LYS A 162 -20.50 5.55 -3.10
N LYS A 163 -19.88 5.19 -4.21
CA LYS A 163 -20.33 4.09 -5.09
C LYS A 163 -19.78 2.72 -4.70
N LEU A 164 -18.80 2.65 -3.79
CA LEU A 164 -18.23 1.38 -3.34
C LEU A 164 -19.29 0.47 -2.68
N PRO A 165 -19.15 -0.86 -2.75
CA PRO A 165 -20.01 -1.76 -1.98
C PRO A 165 -19.98 -1.41 -0.49
N PRO A 166 -21.03 -1.67 0.30
CA PRO A 166 -20.99 -1.57 1.76
C PRO A 166 -20.18 -2.72 2.40
N ASP A 167 -19.80 -2.55 3.66
CA ASP A 167 -19.21 -3.60 4.52
C ASP A 167 -17.92 -4.25 3.97
N LEU A 168 -17.13 -3.51 3.18
CA LEU A 168 -15.82 -3.97 2.71
C LEU A 168 -14.87 -4.26 3.87
N THR A 169 -14.09 -5.34 3.79
CA THR A 169 -12.94 -5.51 4.70
C THR A 169 -11.90 -4.44 4.43
N LYS A 170 -10.93 -4.28 5.35
CA LYS A 170 -9.82 -3.34 5.17
C LYS A 170 -9.06 -3.61 3.86
N GLU A 171 -8.80 -4.87 3.54
CA GLU A 171 -8.05 -5.29 2.35
C GLU A 171 -8.85 -5.02 1.07
N GLU A 172 -10.16 -5.30 1.09
CA GLU A 172 -11.04 -4.99 -0.04
C GLU A 172 -11.16 -3.47 -0.25
N LEU A 173 -11.28 -2.70 0.85
CA LEU A 173 -11.33 -1.25 0.81
C LEU A 173 -10.02 -0.64 0.28
N ASP A 174 -8.85 -1.17 0.67
CA ASP A 174 -7.54 -0.76 0.15
C ASP A 174 -7.49 -0.91 -1.37
N ILE A 175 -7.91 -2.07 -1.90
CA ILE A 175 -7.95 -2.34 -3.34
C ILE A 175 -8.88 -1.35 -4.08
N GLU A 176 -10.09 -1.15 -3.57
CA GLU A 176 -11.05 -0.26 -4.22
C GLU A 176 -10.63 1.21 -4.18
N LEU A 177 -10.07 1.68 -3.05
CA LEU A 177 -9.52 3.03 -2.95
C LEU A 177 -8.28 3.23 -3.83
N TYR A 178 -7.45 2.19 -3.99
CA TYR A 178 -6.32 2.22 -4.91
C TYR A 178 -6.76 2.44 -6.36
N LYS A 179 -7.83 1.76 -6.81
CA LYS A 179 -8.39 1.96 -8.15
C LYS A 179 -8.85 3.41 -8.36
N ILE A 180 -9.63 3.94 -7.41
CA ILE A 180 -10.11 5.33 -7.46
C ILE A 180 -8.94 6.31 -7.48
N GLU A 181 -7.91 6.09 -6.66
CA GLU A 181 -6.71 6.94 -6.65
C GLU A 181 -5.96 6.90 -7.98
N ALA A 182 -5.85 5.73 -8.61
CA ALA A 182 -5.17 5.58 -9.90
C ALA A 182 -5.87 6.39 -11.00
N ASP A 183 -7.20 6.32 -11.07
CA ASP A 183 -8.00 7.11 -12.00
C ASP A 183 -7.85 8.61 -11.72
N TRP A 184 -7.93 9.01 -10.45
CA TRP A 184 -7.72 10.41 -10.06
C TRP A 184 -6.33 10.93 -10.47
N ARG A 185 -5.27 10.15 -10.25
CA ARG A 185 -3.90 10.50 -10.66
C ARG A 185 -3.77 10.64 -12.17
N LEU A 186 -4.48 9.81 -12.94
CA LEU A 186 -4.51 9.90 -14.39
C LEU A 186 -5.15 11.23 -14.83
N GLU A 187 -6.29 11.59 -14.23
CA GLU A 187 -6.97 12.86 -14.51
C GLU A 187 -6.08 14.07 -14.22
N VAL A 188 -5.42 14.11 -13.05
CA VAL A 188 -4.52 15.22 -12.68
C VAL A 188 -3.31 15.31 -13.63
N LYS A 189 -2.78 14.17 -14.09
CA LYS A 189 -1.72 14.15 -15.12
C LYS A 189 -2.21 14.71 -16.45
N GLN A 190 -3.44 14.40 -16.85
CA GLN A 190 -4.03 14.95 -18.07
C GLN A 190 -4.30 16.46 -17.94
N GLU A 191 -4.78 16.92 -16.78
CA GLU A 191 -4.97 18.34 -16.48
C GLU A 191 -3.66 19.13 -16.59
N LYS A 192 -2.55 18.56 -16.10
CA LYS A 192 -1.21 19.16 -16.30
C LYS A 192 -0.89 19.39 -17.78
N ILE A 193 -1.12 18.40 -18.63
CA ILE A 193 -0.83 18.50 -20.07
C ILE A 193 -1.70 19.61 -20.69
N ASN A 194 -2.99 19.62 -20.37
CA ASN A 194 -3.94 20.61 -20.86
C ASN A 194 -3.51 22.04 -20.44
N LEU A 195 -3.20 22.25 -19.15
CA LEU A 195 -2.75 23.53 -18.60
C LEU A 195 -1.46 24.06 -19.23
N LEU A 196 -0.54 23.19 -19.64
CA LEU A 196 0.70 23.56 -20.33
C LEU A 196 0.48 23.87 -21.82
N SER A 197 -0.55 23.28 -22.42
CA SER A 197 -0.90 23.48 -23.84
C SER A 197 -1.80 24.70 -24.09
N GLU A 198 -2.55 25.16 -23.08
CA GLU A 198 -3.40 26.34 -23.17
C GLU A 198 -2.56 27.61 -23.44
N LYS A 199 -2.89 28.35 -24.50
CA LYS A 199 -2.27 29.66 -24.77
C LYS A 199 -2.66 30.65 -23.67
N LYS A 200 -1.68 31.27 -23.04
CA LYS A 200 -1.86 32.33 -22.03
C LYS A 200 -2.41 33.58 -22.71
N ASP A 201 -3.73 33.74 -22.72
CA ASP A 201 -4.39 34.94 -23.23
C ASP A 201 -4.95 35.80 -22.09
N ILE A 202 -4.95 37.12 -22.26
CA ILE A 202 -5.20 38.10 -21.18
C ILE A 202 -6.66 38.09 -20.70
N THR A 203 -7.59 37.60 -21.52
CA THR A 203 -9.04 37.55 -21.24
C THR A 203 -9.51 36.30 -20.47
N THR A 204 -8.68 35.25 -20.37
CA THR A 204 -8.96 33.99 -19.65
C THR A 204 -8.17 33.84 -18.34
N HIS A 205 -7.48 34.90 -17.91
CA HIS A 205 -6.52 34.86 -16.80
C HIS A 205 -7.12 34.36 -15.47
N GLN A 206 -8.37 34.71 -15.14
CA GLN A 206 -9.00 34.28 -13.88
C GLN A 206 -9.38 32.79 -13.88
N ASP A 207 -9.93 32.29 -15.00
CA ASP A 207 -10.30 30.87 -15.11
C ASP A 207 -9.05 29.98 -15.20
N TYR A 208 -8.02 30.44 -15.91
CA TYR A 208 -6.72 29.78 -15.93
C TYR A 208 -6.11 29.71 -14.53
N GLN A 209 -6.14 30.82 -13.78
CA GLN A 209 -5.63 30.86 -12.41
C GLN A 209 -6.38 29.87 -11.50
N ARG A 210 -7.71 29.80 -11.58
CA ARG A 210 -8.50 28.83 -10.80
C ARG A 210 -8.15 27.38 -11.14
N LYS A 211 -8.06 27.04 -12.43
CA LYS A 211 -7.65 25.69 -12.85
C LYS A 211 -6.23 25.36 -12.38
N TYR A 212 -5.31 26.32 -12.48
CA TYR A 212 -3.93 26.15 -12.05
C TYR A 212 -3.81 25.94 -10.52
N GLU A 213 -4.54 26.73 -9.72
CA GLU A 213 -4.61 26.58 -8.27
C GLU A 213 -5.21 25.23 -7.85
N LYS A 214 -6.30 24.82 -8.51
CA LYS A 214 -6.91 23.49 -8.32
C LYS A 214 -5.89 22.38 -8.61
N PHE A 215 -5.26 22.41 -9.78
CA PHE A 215 -4.24 21.44 -10.17
C PHE A 215 -3.09 21.37 -9.17
N LEU A 216 -2.55 22.51 -8.73
CA LEU A 216 -1.46 22.54 -7.75
C LEU A 216 -1.88 21.94 -6.40
N SER A 217 -3.11 22.19 -5.96
CA SER A 217 -3.64 21.60 -4.71
C SER A 217 -3.69 20.08 -4.81
N GLU A 218 -4.34 19.56 -5.86
CA GLU A 218 -4.47 18.12 -6.08
C GLU A 218 -3.11 17.44 -6.27
N PHE A 219 -2.21 18.05 -7.05
CA PHE A 219 -0.85 17.54 -7.27
C PHE A 219 -0.04 17.46 -5.96
N ASN A 220 -0.16 18.46 -5.09
CA ASN A 220 0.51 18.45 -3.79
C ASN A 220 -0.07 17.36 -2.87
N ASP A 221 -1.39 17.18 -2.86
CA ASP A 221 -2.04 16.17 -2.02
C ASP A 221 -1.77 14.73 -2.52
N ILE A 222 -1.61 14.54 -3.84
CA ILE A 222 -1.06 13.30 -4.42
C ILE A 222 0.34 13.04 -3.87
N GLY A 223 1.22 14.04 -3.85
CA GLY A 223 2.57 13.91 -3.29
C GLY A 223 2.57 13.57 -1.79
N LYS A 224 1.65 14.14 -1.01
CA LYS A 224 1.47 13.75 0.41
C LYS A 224 0.99 12.31 0.55
N SER A 225 0.06 11.88 -0.30
CA SER A 225 -0.41 10.49 -0.35
C SER A 225 0.72 9.51 -0.67
N ASP A 226 1.65 9.87 -1.56
CA ASP A 226 2.85 9.06 -1.85
C ASP A 226 3.77 8.91 -0.64
N LEU A 227 3.99 10.00 0.10
CA LEU A 227 4.78 9.95 1.32
C LEU A 227 4.09 9.12 2.42
N ALA A 228 2.78 9.28 2.58
CA ALA A 228 1.97 8.44 3.48
C ALA A 228 2.07 6.95 3.11
N ARG A 229 2.00 6.63 1.81
CA ARG A 229 2.15 5.27 1.29
C ARG A 229 3.52 4.68 1.61
N TYR A 230 4.59 5.47 1.47
CA TYR A 230 5.95 5.05 1.85
C TYR A 230 6.06 4.74 3.36
N ILE A 231 5.43 5.56 4.22
CA ILE A 231 5.44 5.36 5.67
C ILE A 231 4.62 4.12 6.08
N VAL A 232 3.50 3.86 5.41
CA VAL A 232 2.72 2.63 5.58
C VAL A 232 3.52 1.42 5.13
N HIS A 233 4.21 1.51 3.98
CA HIS A 233 5.10 0.44 3.53
C HIS A 233 6.18 0.11 4.58
N ARG A 234 6.82 1.12 5.16
CA ARG A 234 7.77 0.94 6.28
C ARG A 234 7.14 0.24 7.47
N LYS A 235 5.89 0.58 7.83
CA LYS A 235 5.16 -0.09 8.91
C LYS A 235 4.99 -1.58 8.61
N THR A 236 4.62 -1.94 7.39
CA THR A 236 4.50 -3.36 6.97
C THR A 236 5.82 -4.11 7.08
N ILE A 237 6.94 -3.49 6.69
CA ILE A 237 8.27 -4.12 6.82
C ILE A 237 8.65 -4.33 8.30
N ILE A 238 8.33 -3.37 9.17
CA ILE A 238 8.54 -3.49 10.62
C ILE A 238 7.70 -4.64 11.20
N GLU A 239 6.41 -4.73 10.84
CA GLU A 239 5.52 -5.80 11.29
C GLU A 239 6.01 -7.18 10.80
N LEU A 240 6.55 -7.25 9.58
CA LEU A 240 7.17 -8.47 9.06
C LEU A 240 8.41 -8.87 9.88
N LEU A 241 9.28 -7.92 10.23
CA LEU A 241 10.44 -8.18 11.07
C LEU A 241 10.01 -8.70 12.45
N GLU A 242 9.02 -8.05 13.07
CA GLU A 242 8.45 -8.45 14.37
C GLU A 242 7.96 -9.90 14.35
N GLN A 243 7.25 -10.30 13.29
CA GLN A 243 6.80 -11.69 13.14
C GLN A 243 7.95 -12.70 12.96
N LEU A 244 9.03 -12.32 12.29
CA LEU A 244 10.15 -13.23 11.99
C LEU A 244 11.11 -13.44 13.18
N ILE A 245 11.13 -12.52 14.14
CA ILE A 245 11.93 -12.65 15.35
C ILE A 245 11.22 -13.44 16.45
N GLU A 246 9.90 -13.66 16.32
CA GLU A 246 9.11 -14.54 17.17
C GLU A 246 9.24 -16.02 16.75
N THR A 247 8.74 -16.94 17.60
CA THR A 247 8.64 -18.36 17.23
C THR A 247 7.53 -18.57 16.22
N ASN A 248 7.78 -19.34 15.17
CA ASN A 248 6.76 -19.73 14.21
C ASN A 248 5.74 -20.72 14.79
N GLY A 249 4.75 -21.14 13.98
CA GLY A 249 3.70 -22.08 14.39
C GLY A 249 4.18 -23.47 14.87
N GLN A 250 5.49 -23.77 14.76
CA GLN A 250 6.12 -24.99 15.29
C GLN A 250 6.97 -24.73 16.55
N GLY A 251 6.91 -23.51 17.12
CA GLY A 251 7.70 -23.11 18.29
C GLY A 251 9.19 -22.94 18.00
N LYS A 252 9.58 -22.72 16.74
CA LYS A 252 10.98 -22.54 16.33
C LYS A 252 11.21 -21.13 15.80
N PHE A 253 12.39 -20.59 16.06
CA PHE A 253 12.85 -19.36 15.43
C PHE A 253 13.28 -19.62 13.99
N GLU A 254 12.98 -18.63 13.13
CA GLU A 254 13.34 -18.61 11.71
C GLU A 254 14.86 -18.62 11.52
N ASN A 255 15.30 -18.95 10.29
CA ASN A 255 16.72 -18.98 9.97
C ASN A 255 17.27 -17.57 9.72
N GLU A 256 18.60 -17.45 9.81
CA GLU A 256 19.33 -16.19 9.61
C GLU A 256 19.15 -15.62 8.20
N GLU A 257 19.11 -16.48 7.18
CA GLU A 257 18.93 -16.10 5.76
C GLU A 257 17.58 -15.40 5.52
N LEU A 258 16.49 -15.88 6.13
CA LEU A 258 15.16 -15.25 6.01
C LEU A 258 15.12 -13.89 6.70
N ILE A 259 15.73 -13.76 7.88
CA ILE A 259 15.77 -12.49 8.61
C ILE A 259 16.63 -11.47 7.87
N HIS A 260 17.81 -11.87 7.39
CA HIS A 260 18.67 -11.05 6.53
C HIS A 260 17.87 -10.49 5.35
N SER A 261 17.07 -11.33 4.67
CA SER A 261 16.31 -10.93 3.49
C SER A 261 15.32 -9.77 3.72
N VAL A 262 14.88 -9.54 4.96
CA VAL A 262 14.06 -8.37 5.32
C VAL A 262 14.86 -7.08 5.19
N PHE A 263 16.12 -7.08 5.63
CA PHE A 263 17.00 -5.92 5.56
C PHE A 263 17.51 -5.68 4.14
N PHE A 264 17.90 -6.75 3.43
CA PHE A 264 18.40 -6.66 2.06
C PHE A 264 18.35 -8.03 1.34
N PRO A 265 18.05 -8.09 0.02
CA PRO A 265 18.07 -9.35 -0.73
C PRO A 265 19.45 -10.03 -0.78
N ILE A 266 19.52 -11.29 -0.37
CA ILE A 266 20.76 -12.08 -0.34
C ILE A 266 21.37 -12.31 -1.73
N ARG A 267 22.70 -12.44 -1.78
CA ARG A 267 23.52 -12.74 -2.97
C ARG A 267 23.40 -11.69 -4.08
N THR A 268 23.03 -10.47 -3.73
CA THR A 268 22.86 -9.35 -4.66
C THR A 268 23.74 -8.15 -4.29
N THR A 269 23.66 -7.08 -5.08
CA THR A 269 24.30 -5.79 -4.78
C THR A 269 23.29 -4.65 -4.86
N SER A 270 23.63 -3.48 -4.30
CA SER A 270 22.83 -2.25 -4.41
C SER A 270 22.59 -1.80 -5.84
N ASP A 271 23.41 -2.24 -6.81
CA ASP A 271 23.26 -1.90 -8.22
C ASP A 271 22.20 -2.78 -8.92
N GLU A 272 21.91 -3.95 -8.34
CA GLU A 272 20.91 -4.92 -8.84
C GLU A 272 19.55 -4.73 -8.16
N VAL A 273 19.54 -4.22 -6.93
CA VAL A 273 18.34 -4.12 -6.08
C VAL A 273 17.75 -2.71 -6.11
N PRO A 274 16.48 -2.53 -6.50
CA PRO A 274 15.79 -1.25 -6.41
C PRO A 274 15.78 -0.72 -4.98
N TYR A 275 15.87 0.60 -4.82
CA TYR A 275 15.98 1.27 -3.52
C TYR A 275 14.83 0.90 -2.56
N GLU A 276 13.62 0.70 -3.09
CA GLU A 276 12.42 0.34 -2.34
C GLU A 276 12.52 -1.03 -1.66
N LYS A 277 13.46 -1.89 -2.09
CA LYS A 277 13.73 -3.20 -1.48
C LYS A 277 14.91 -3.19 -0.50
N GLN A 278 15.47 -2.01 -0.20
CA GLN A 278 16.63 -1.86 0.67
C GLN A 278 16.19 -1.29 2.03
N ASN A 279 16.05 -2.16 3.04
CA ASN A 279 15.47 -1.81 4.34
C ASN A 279 16.49 -1.56 5.44
N LEU A 280 17.69 -1.10 5.10
CA LEU A 280 18.77 -0.84 6.07
C LEU A 280 18.42 0.26 7.08
N TRP A 281 17.44 1.10 6.75
CA TRP A 281 16.84 2.09 7.65
C TRP A 281 16.23 1.46 8.92
N LEU A 282 15.96 0.14 8.91
CA LEU A 282 15.59 -0.62 10.11
C LEU A 282 16.69 -0.56 11.17
N ILE A 283 17.96 -0.60 10.77
CA ILE A 283 19.11 -0.49 11.66
C ILE A 283 19.38 0.99 11.96
N ASP A 284 19.64 1.77 10.91
CA ASP A 284 19.93 3.21 10.99
C ASP A 284 19.65 3.89 9.66
N GLU A 285 18.96 5.04 9.66
CA GLU A 285 18.63 5.80 8.44
C GLU A 285 19.88 6.21 7.64
N ARG A 286 21.04 6.35 8.29
CA ARG A 286 22.30 6.71 7.63
C ARG A 286 22.76 5.63 6.64
N LEU A 287 22.37 4.37 6.85
CA LEU A 287 22.74 3.25 5.98
C LEU A 287 22.02 3.30 4.63
N SER A 288 20.94 4.06 4.51
CA SER A 288 20.26 4.30 3.23
C SER A 288 21.10 5.15 2.27
N TYR A 289 22.13 5.87 2.75
CA TYR A 289 22.94 6.79 1.94
C TYR A 289 24.29 6.19 1.51
N HIS A 290 24.30 4.91 1.13
CA HIS A 290 25.53 4.22 0.74
C HIS A 290 25.91 4.43 -0.72
N THR A 291 27.21 4.33 -1.01
CA THR A 291 27.68 4.33 -2.40
C THR A 291 27.53 2.95 -3.02
N PHE A 292 27.91 1.90 -2.30
CA PHE A 292 27.80 0.53 -2.78
C PHE A 292 27.53 -0.41 -1.60
N LEU A 293 26.74 -1.46 -1.83
CA LEU A 293 26.50 -2.54 -0.88
C LEU A 293 26.53 -3.89 -1.60
N SER A 294 27.19 -4.87 -0.98
CA SER A 294 27.12 -6.28 -1.36
C SER A 294 26.55 -7.12 -0.22
N SER A 295 25.58 -7.98 -0.54
CA SER A 295 24.87 -8.83 0.43
C SER A 295 25.16 -10.29 0.16
N ASP A 296 25.63 -11.01 1.19
CA ASP A 296 25.91 -12.45 1.14
C ASP A 296 26.82 -12.83 -0.05
N LYS A 297 27.80 -11.97 -0.36
CA LYS A 297 28.80 -12.18 -1.42
C LYS A 297 30.19 -12.40 -0.83
N THR A 298 30.95 -13.30 -1.44
CA THR A 298 32.33 -13.56 -1.05
C THR A 298 33.22 -12.37 -1.39
N PHE A 299 34.23 -12.06 -0.59
CA PHE A 299 35.10 -10.91 -0.84
C PHE A 299 35.75 -10.94 -2.23
N ASN A 300 36.09 -12.13 -2.75
CA ASN A 300 36.62 -12.29 -4.12
C ASN A 300 35.61 -12.04 -5.25
N SER A 301 34.31 -12.04 -4.95
CA SER A 301 33.22 -11.82 -5.92
C SER A 301 32.71 -10.38 -5.92
N VAL A 302 33.07 -9.60 -4.89
CA VAL A 302 32.77 -8.18 -4.82
C VAL A 302 33.72 -7.46 -5.76
N GLN A 303 33.23 -6.95 -6.89
CA GLN A 303 34.06 -6.29 -7.91
C GLN A 303 34.89 -5.13 -7.35
N GLN A 304 34.39 -4.49 -6.30
CA GLN A 304 35.00 -3.39 -5.60
C GLN A 304 36.11 -3.83 -4.65
N VAL A 305 36.29 -5.13 -4.35
CA VAL A 305 37.32 -5.63 -3.44
C VAL A 305 38.19 -6.66 -4.14
N THR A 306 39.48 -6.39 -4.25
CA THR A 306 40.46 -7.38 -4.72
C THR A 306 40.89 -8.22 -3.52
N SER A 307 40.26 -9.38 -3.38
CA SER A 307 40.64 -10.42 -2.41
C SER A 307 40.62 -11.79 -3.09
N THR A 308 41.46 -12.71 -2.64
CA THR A 308 41.40 -14.12 -3.05
C THR A 308 40.56 -14.97 -2.10
N ASP A 309 40.08 -14.39 -1.00
CA ASP A 309 39.35 -15.10 0.05
C ASP A 309 37.91 -15.43 -0.35
N SER A 310 37.45 -16.61 0.08
CA SER A 310 36.10 -17.13 -0.12
C SER A 310 35.16 -16.81 1.05
N ASP A 311 35.65 -16.16 2.10
CA ASP A 311 34.82 -15.65 3.18
C ASP A 311 33.80 -14.64 2.66
N ARG A 312 32.69 -14.57 3.39
CA ARG A 312 31.48 -13.85 2.99
C ARG A 312 30.94 -13.10 4.19
N SER A 313 30.78 -11.80 4.05
CA SER A 313 30.03 -10.97 5.00
C SER A 313 28.55 -10.99 4.66
N ASP A 314 27.69 -10.86 5.66
CA ASP A 314 26.26 -10.68 5.44
C ASP A 314 25.99 -9.39 4.66
N LEU A 315 26.39 -8.22 5.18
CA LEU A 315 26.39 -6.98 4.40
C LEU A 315 27.74 -6.29 4.51
N LEU A 316 28.31 -5.95 3.36
CA LEU A 316 29.45 -5.05 3.24
C LEU A 316 29.02 -3.81 2.48
N ILE A 317 29.11 -2.67 3.15
CA ILE A 317 28.70 -1.37 2.65
C ILE A 317 29.95 -0.50 2.52
N TYR A 318 30.13 0.09 1.35
CA TYR A 318 31.19 1.03 1.07
C TYR A 318 30.62 2.43 0.84
N ASN A 319 31.14 3.40 1.60
CA ASN A 319 30.79 4.81 1.48
C ASN A 319 31.98 5.57 0.90
N GLU A 320 31.85 6.03 -0.34
CA GLU A 320 32.87 6.83 -1.01
C GLU A 320 32.81 8.29 -0.52
N ALA A 321 33.98 8.83 -0.22
CA ALA A 321 34.16 10.24 0.07
C ALA A 321 33.80 11.12 -1.14
N PHE A 322 32.82 12.02 -1.01
CA PHE A 322 32.57 13.01 -2.06
C PHE A 322 33.68 14.09 -2.04
N ALA A 323 34.52 14.09 -3.09
CA ALA A 323 35.65 15.02 -3.24
C ALA A 323 35.28 16.50 -3.43
N PHE A 324 33.99 16.85 -3.51
CA PHE A 324 33.48 18.21 -3.75
C PHE A 324 32.83 18.88 -2.53
N SER A 325 33.00 18.34 -1.31
CA SER A 325 32.61 19.10 -0.12
C SER A 325 33.62 20.23 0.12
N GLU A 326 33.18 21.50 0.13
CA GLU A 326 34.01 22.66 0.51
C GLU A 326 34.47 22.61 1.99
N SER A 327 34.06 21.60 2.74
CA SER A 327 34.53 21.39 4.11
C SER A 327 35.97 20.88 4.10
N LYS A 328 36.84 21.45 4.96
CA LYS A 328 38.19 20.91 5.27
C LYS A 328 38.17 19.51 5.92
N SER A 329 37.00 18.88 5.96
CA SER A 329 36.68 17.59 6.57
C SER A 329 35.88 16.74 5.58
N ALA A 330 36.32 16.65 4.32
CA ALA A 330 35.78 15.64 3.41
C ALA A 330 35.86 14.28 4.10
N PRO A 331 34.77 13.49 4.18
CA PRO A 331 34.81 12.23 4.91
C PRO A 331 35.88 11.34 4.30
N HIS A 332 36.69 10.65 5.11
CA HIS A 332 37.49 9.54 4.61
C HIS A 332 36.52 8.45 4.11
N ASN A 333 36.95 7.66 3.12
CA ASN A 333 36.21 6.46 2.74
C ASN A 333 35.95 5.62 3.98
N SER A 334 34.77 5.02 4.10
CA SER A 334 34.42 4.19 5.26
C SER A 334 33.71 2.92 4.83
N PHE A 335 33.83 1.90 5.66
CA PHE A 335 33.15 0.63 5.48
C PHE A 335 32.15 0.44 6.61
N THR A 336 30.96 -0.05 6.28
CA THR A 336 30.05 -0.62 7.25
C THR A 336 29.90 -2.11 7.01
N ILE A 337 30.08 -2.89 8.06
CA ILE A 337 29.85 -4.33 8.08
C ILE A 337 28.61 -4.56 8.92
N VAL A 338 27.64 -5.28 8.39
CA VAL A 338 26.49 -5.75 9.18
C VAL A 338 26.55 -7.27 9.21
N GLU A 339 26.49 -7.83 10.42
CA GLU A 339 26.47 -9.26 10.65
C GLU A 339 25.18 -9.63 11.38
N PHE A 340 24.37 -10.51 10.79
CA PHE A 340 23.16 -11.02 11.42
C PHE A 340 23.45 -12.33 12.12
N LYS A 341 22.68 -12.63 13.17
CA LYS A 341 22.63 -13.97 13.73
C LYS A 341 21.19 -14.40 13.95
N LYS A 342 20.99 -15.72 13.95
CA LYS A 342 19.70 -16.30 14.33
C LYS A 342 19.19 -15.76 15.69
N PRO A 343 17.90 -15.39 15.83
CA PRO A 343 17.27 -15.04 17.09
C PRO A 343 17.45 -16.13 18.15
N GLU A 344 17.55 -15.72 19.41
CA GLU A 344 17.77 -16.60 20.57
C GLU A 344 19.02 -17.50 20.52
N ARG A 345 19.98 -17.25 19.62
CA ARG A 345 21.22 -18.02 19.57
C ARG A 345 22.03 -17.82 20.87
N ASP A 346 22.49 -18.91 21.48
CA ASP A 346 23.25 -18.91 22.74
C ASP A 346 24.42 -19.91 22.76
N ASP A 347 24.91 -20.32 21.58
CA ASP A 347 26.02 -21.26 21.43
C ASP A 347 27.35 -20.59 21.04
N TYR A 348 27.47 -19.28 21.30
CA TYR A 348 28.67 -18.50 20.95
C TYR A 348 29.90 -18.94 21.78
N LYS A 349 31.08 -18.91 21.15
CA LYS A 349 32.36 -19.28 21.78
C LYS A 349 33.41 -18.23 21.49
N ASP A 350 34.13 -17.80 22.51
CA ASP A 350 35.28 -16.92 22.37
C ASP A 350 36.46 -17.70 21.75
N TYR A 351 37.27 -17.04 20.93
CA TYR A 351 38.40 -17.61 20.16
C TYR A 351 37.98 -18.66 19.11
N ASP A 352 36.86 -18.42 18.45
CA ASP A 352 36.32 -19.22 17.35
C ASP A 352 35.55 -18.29 16.41
N ASP A 353 36.17 -17.87 15.30
CA ASP A 353 35.63 -16.91 14.33
C ASP A 353 34.32 -17.41 13.69
N SER A 354 34.12 -18.73 13.59
CA SER A 354 32.86 -19.33 13.10
C SER A 354 31.72 -19.27 14.12
N LYS A 355 32.04 -19.07 15.39
CA LYS A 355 31.11 -19.06 16.53
C LYS A 355 31.09 -17.73 17.27
N ASN A 356 31.80 -16.70 16.81
CA ASN A 356 31.83 -15.38 17.43
C ASN A 356 31.63 -14.27 16.39
N PRO A 357 30.48 -13.58 16.37
CA PRO A 357 30.22 -12.53 15.37
C PRO A 357 31.21 -11.36 15.47
N ILE A 358 31.80 -11.13 16.65
CA ILE A 358 32.81 -10.08 16.84
C ILE A 358 34.07 -10.46 16.08
N GLU A 359 34.59 -11.67 16.28
CA GLU A 359 35.81 -12.14 15.59
C GLU A 359 35.60 -12.31 14.09
N GLN A 360 34.43 -12.80 13.68
CA GLN A 360 34.03 -12.87 12.29
C GLN A 360 34.13 -11.49 11.61
N SER A 361 33.63 -10.44 12.27
CA SER A 361 33.72 -9.07 11.77
C SER A 361 35.15 -8.50 11.83
N GLU A 362 35.94 -8.87 12.83
CA GLU A 362 37.37 -8.50 12.90
C GLU A 362 38.16 -9.08 11.72
N LYS A 363 37.91 -10.35 11.39
CA LYS A 363 38.50 -11.02 10.23
C LYS A 363 38.16 -10.30 8.93
N TYR A 364 36.91 -9.84 8.77
CA TYR A 364 36.51 -9.05 7.60
C TYR A 364 37.25 -7.70 7.51
N ILE A 365 37.47 -7.03 8.64
CA ILE A 365 38.28 -5.79 8.68
C ILE A 365 39.72 -6.09 8.24
N GLU A 366 40.32 -7.18 8.74
CA GLU A 366 41.68 -7.59 8.34
C GLU A 366 41.77 -7.88 6.84
N LEU A 367 40.80 -8.62 6.27
CA LEU A 367 40.72 -8.87 4.83
C LEU A 367 40.61 -7.57 4.01
N LEU A 368 39.87 -6.58 4.51
CA LEU A 368 39.72 -5.29 3.84
C LEU A 368 40.99 -4.42 3.94
N LEU A 369 41.74 -4.51 5.04
CA LEU A 369 43.02 -3.82 5.24
C LEU A 369 44.13 -4.40 4.35
N ASP A 370 44.11 -5.71 4.12
CA ASP A 370 45.07 -6.40 3.26
C ASP A 370 44.71 -6.31 1.76
N GLY A 371 43.43 -6.08 1.46
CA GLY A 371 42.88 -6.00 0.10
C GLY A 371 43.10 -4.67 -0.62
N LYS A 372 42.81 -4.65 -1.93
CA LYS A 372 42.71 -3.41 -2.71
C LYS A 372 41.26 -3.14 -3.06
N VAL A 373 40.71 -2.02 -2.59
CA VAL A 373 39.34 -1.64 -2.92
C VAL A 373 39.34 -0.74 -4.15
N THR A 374 38.36 -0.85 -5.04
CA THR A 374 38.20 0.00 -6.22
C THR A 374 36.89 0.78 -6.09
N GLY A 375 36.97 2.11 -6.13
CA GLY A 375 35.81 3.00 -6.10
C GLY A 375 35.03 2.96 -7.42
N ARG A 376 33.83 3.57 -7.44
CA ARG A 376 32.96 3.55 -8.64
C ARG A 376 33.57 4.26 -9.86
N ASN A 377 34.49 5.19 -9.62
CA ASN A 377 35.27 5.86 -10.66
C ASN A 377 36.42 5.01 -11.24
N GLY A 378 36.53 3.74 -10.83
CA GLY A 378 37.59 2.82 -11.26
C GLY A 378 38.95 3.08 -10.61
N LYS A 379 39.05 4.02 -9.67
CA LYS A 379 40.29 4.28 -8.92
C LYS A 379 40.43 3.33 -7.75
N VAL A 380 41.65 2.84 -7.54
CA VAL A 380 41.99 2.09 -6.33
C VAL A 380 41.91 3.04 -5.13
N VAL A 381 41.20 2.58 -4.11
CA VAL A 381 41.02 3.18 -2.81
C VAL A 381 41.99 2.48 -1.86
N GLU A 382 42.91 3.25 -1.28
CA GLU A 382 43.74 2.74 -0.19
C GLU A 382 42.89 2.61 1.08
N VAL A 383 42.86 1.39 1.63
CA VAL A 383 42.29 1.10 2.93
C VAL A 383 43.47 0.99 3.90
N ASP A 384 43.49 1.83 4.93
CA ASP A 384 44.56 1.82 5.94
C ASP A 384 43.97 1.75 7.35
N LYS A 385 44.84 1.67 8.36
CA LYS A 385 44.43 1.54 9.78
C LYS A 385 43.60 2.73 10.29
N ARG A 386 43.59 3.86 9.58
CA ARG A 386 42.80 5.07 9.90
C ARG A 386 41.46 5.08 9.16
N THR A 387 41.28 4.24 8.14
CA THR A 387 39.99 4.04 7.49
C THR A 387 38.94 3.67 8.54
N PRO A 388 37.85 4.44 8.67
CA PRO A 388 36.79 4.11 9.63
C PRO A 388 36.00 2.87 9.21
N PHE A 389 35.83 1.95 10.15
CA PHE A 389 34.94 0.80 10.05
C PHE A 389 33.79 0.94 11.06
N TYR A 390 32.56 0.76 10.60
CA TYR A 390 31.38 0.66 11.45
C TYR A 390 30.87 -0.78 11.38
N VAL A 391 30.74 -1.44 12.51
CA VAL A 391 30.31 -2.84 12.59
C VAL A 391 29.03 -2.92 13.39
N TYR A 392 27.94 -3.34 12.74
CA TYR A 392 26.67 -3.61 13.40
C TYR A 392 26.45 -5.12 13.47
N ILE A 393 26.38 -5.66 14.68
CA ILE A 393 26.07 -7.07 14.91
C ILE A 393 24.63 -7.13 15.42
N ILE A 394 23.73 -7.69 14.61
CA ILE A 394 22.31 -7.77 14.93
C ILE A 394 22.02 -9.17 15.46
N CYS A 395 21.92 -9.29 16.78
CA CYS A 395 21.68 -10.55 17.47
C CYS A 395 21.22 -10.37 18.92
N ASP A 396 20.48 -11.35 19.43
CA ASP A 396 20.04 -11.32 20.83
C ASP A 396 21.19 -11.61 21.79
N ILE A 397 21.24 -10.86 22.88
CA ILE A 397 22.30 -10.98 23.88
C ILE A 397 21.91 -12.03 24.91
N ARG A 398 22.29 -13.27 24.62
CA ARG A 398 22.11 -14.44 25.48
C ARG A 398 23.37 -14.73 26.32
N PRO A 399 23.30 -15.56 27.39
CA PRO A 399 24.40 -15.76 28.34
C PRO A 399 25.78 -16.04 27.74
N SER A 400 25.87 -16.76 26.61
CA SER A 400 27.14 -17.05 25.95
C SER A 400 27.76 -15.79 25.32
N LEU A 401 26.96 -14.96 24.64
CA LEU A 401 27.43 -13.70 24.06
C LEU A 401 27.71 -12.65 25.12
N LEU A 402 26.86 -12.54 26.15
CA LEU A 402 27.05 -11.61 27.26
C LEU A 402 28.43 -11.79 27.93
N LYS A 403 28.80 -13.05 28.20
CA LYS A 403 30.12 -13.37 28.76
C LYS A 403 31.26 -12.92 27.85
N ILE A 404 31.11 -13.05 26.53
CA ILE A 404 32.12 -12.61 25.56
C ILE A 404 32.22 -11.08 25.58
N LEU A 405 31.08 -10.37 25.56
CA LEU A 405 31.03 -8.91 25.59
C LEU A 405 31.71 -8.35 26.85
N GLU A 406 31.41 -8.94 28.02
CA GLU A 406 32.02 -8.55 29.30
C GLU A 406 33.53 -8.83 29.32
N ARG A 407 33.96 -10.02 28.89
CA ARG A 407 35.40 -10.40 28.84
C ARG A 407 36.18 -9.53 27.87
N ARG A 408 35.56 -9.12 26.77
CA ARG A 408 36.14 -8.24 25.76
C ARG A 408 35.92 -6.76 26.08
N GLU A 409 35.43 -6.44 27.27
CA GLU A 409 35.23 -5.07 27.77
C GLU A 409 34.45 -4.19 26.77
N PHE A 410 33.32 -4.70 26.27
CA PHE A 410 32.33 -3.85 25.60
C PHE A 410 31.59 -3.02 26.64
N ASP A 411 31.15 -1.83 26.26
CA ASP A 411 30.35 -0.94 27.09
C ASP A 411 28.87 -1.06 26.72
N LYS A 412 27.96 -0.89 27.68
CA LYS A 412 26.53 -0.79 27.36
C LYS A 412 26.24 0.53 26.65
N THR A 413 25.37 0.49 25.66
CA THR A 413 24.84 1.71 25.03
C THR A 413 24.11 2.59 26.06
N PRO A 414 23.99 3.91 25.84
CA PRO A 414 23.36 4.81 26.82
C PRO A 414 21.90 4.47 27.19
N ASP A 415 21.17 3.83 26.29
CA ASP A 415 19.80 3.33 26.54
C ASP A 415 19.78 1.98 27.30
N GLY A 416 20.95 1.36 27.51
CA GLY A 416 21.14 0.08 28.18
C GLY A 416 20.68 -1.14 27.38
N ARG A 417 20.28 -0.98 26.11
CA ARG A 417 19.65 -2.04 25.30
C ARG A 417 20.60 -2.74 24.33
N GLY A 418 21.81 -2.22 24.15
CA GLY A 418 22.85 -2.81 23.32
C GLY A 418 24.22 -2.68 23.97
N TRP A 419 25.25 -3.06 23.22
CA TRP A 419 26.64 -2.92 23.63
C TRP A 419 27.44 -2.29 22.50
N PHE A 420 28.49 -1.56 22.82
CA PHE A 420 29.37 -0.99 21.83
C PHE A 420 30.83 -1.04 22.28
N LYS A 421 31.75 -0.93 21.33
CA LYS A 421 33.17 -0.76 21.61
C LYS A 421 33.85 -0.01 20.49
N VAL A 422 34.65 1.00 20.85
CA VAL A 422 35.58 1.64 19.93
C VAL A 422 36.93 0.94 20.02
N LYS A 423 37.44 0.49 18.88
CA LYS A 423 38.78 -0.09 18.74
C LYS A 423 39.62 0.83 17.86
N SER A 424 40.79 1.23 18.35
CA SER A 424 41.66 2.20 17.67
C SER A 424 43.14 1.80 17.67
N LYS A 425 43.50 0.68 18.30
CA LYS A 425 44.91 0.26 18.46
C LYS A 425 45.50 -0.35 17.20
N PHE A 426 44.73 -1.17 16.48
CA PHE A 426 45.21 -1.91 15.30
C PHE A 426 44.49 -1.49 14.01
N TYR A 427 43.25 -1.03 14.14
CA TYR A 427 42.38 -0.47 13.10
C TYR A 427 41.43 0.52 13.77
N SER A 428 40.76 1.38 12.98
CA SER A 428 39.79 2.37 13.46
C SER A 428 38.37 1.83 13.26
N ALA A 429 37.80 1.19 14.29
CA ALA A 429 36.47 0.60 14.21
C ALA A 429 35.56 0.95 15.39
N TYR A 430 34.29 1.15 15.08
CA TYR A 430 33.19 1.21 16.04
C TYR A 430 32.34 -0.05 15.87
N PHE A 431 32.26 -0.88 16.92
CA PHE A 431 31.38 -2.03 16.98
C PHE A 431 30.14 -1.67 17.79
N GLU A 432 28.96 -2.05 17.32
CA GLU A 432 27.70 -1.99 18.05
C GLU A 432 26.95 -3.32 17.91
N VAL A 433 26.58 -3.92 19.03
CA VAL A 433 25.81 -5.15 19.14
C VAL A 433 24.40 -4.78 19.56
N MET A 434 23.44 -5.08 18.70
CA MET A 434 22.05 -4.66 18.81
C MET A 434 21.13 -5.89 18.82
N PRO A 435 20.38 -6.14 19.92
CA PRO A 435 19.29 -7.10 19.92
C PRO A 435 18.21 -6.76 18.89
N PHE A 436 17.51 -7.78 18.39
CA PHE A 436 16.42 -7.59 17.45
C PHE A 436 15.34 -6.66 18.01
N ASP A 437 14.98 -6.82 19.28
CA ASP A 437 14.03 -5.95 19.97
C ASP A 437 14.43 -4.47 19.96
N LYS A 438 15.74 -4.18 20.05
CA LYS A 438 16.26 -2.81 19.97
C LYS A 438 16.05 -2.25 18.56
N VAL A 439 16.45 -3.01 17.54
CA VAL A 439 16.28 -2.63 16.13
C VAL A 439 14.81 -2.37 15.81
N LEU A 440 13.94 -3.27 16.23
CA LEU A 440 12.49 -3.15 16.04
C LEU A 440 11.93 -1.90 16.73
N HIS A 441 12.25 -1.71 18.02
CA HIS A 441 11.76 -0.57 18.79
C HIS A 441 12.20 0.77 18.19
N ASP A 442 13.48 0.87 17.79
CA ASP A 442 14.01 2.09 17.21
C ASP A 442 13.38 2.38 15.83
N ALA A 443 13.17 1.35 15.01
CA ALA A 443 12.49 1.48 13.72
C ALA A 443 11.02 1.91 13.89
N GLN A 444 10.28 1.30 14.83
CA GLN A 444 8.91 1.69 15.18
C GLN A 444 8.84 3.17 15.62
N LYS A 445 9.77 3.59 16.49
CA LYS A 445 9.83 4.98 16.97
C LYS A 445 10.13 5.97 15.85
N ARG A 446 11.09 5.65 14.97
CA ARG A 446 11.40 6.49 13.79
C ARG A 446 10.20 6.60 12.85
N ASN A 447 9.54 5.48 12.55
CA ASN A 447 8.40 5.48 11.65
C ASN A 447 7.19 6.24 12.23
N LYS A 448 6.93 6.10 13.53
CA LYS A 448 5.84 6.80 14.23
C LYS A 448 5.93 8.33 14.09
N ILE A 449 7.13 8.90 14.20
CA ILE A 449 7.34 10.35 14.04
C ILE A 449 6.91 10.82 12.64
N LEU A 450 7.08 9.98 11.61
CA LEU A 450 6.69 10.32 10.24
C LEU A 450 5.16 10.38 10.09
N PHE A 451 4.42 9.46 10.71
CA PHE A 451 2.95 9.52 10.82
C PHE A 451 2.51 10.84 11.48
N GLU A 452 3.08 11.16 12.65
CA GLU A 452 2.76 12.40 13.39
C GLU A 452 3.03 13.67 12.57
N LYS A 453 4.13 13.71 11.80
CA LYS A 453 4.49 14.87 10.98
C LYS A 453 3.59 15.07 9.78
N LEU A 454 3.11 13.98 9.19
CA LEU A 454 2.10 14.02 8.14
C LEU A 454 0.69 14.27 8.68
N LYS A 455 0.54 14.35 10.02
CA LYS A 455 -0.76 14.41 10.71
C LYS A 455 -1.65 13.23 10.33
N ILE A 456 -1.03 12.09 10.04
CA ILE A 456 -1.71 10.85 9.70
C ILE A 456 -1.68 9.85 10.84
#